data_AF-A0A2J7VST4-F1
#
_entry.id   AF-A0A2J7VST4-F1
#
_cell.length_a   1.000
_cell.length_b   1.000
_cell.length_c   1.000
_cell.angle_alpha   90.00
_cell.angle_beta   90.00
_cell.angle_gamma   90.00
#
_symmetry.space_group_name_H-M   'P 1'
#
loop_
_entity.id
_entity.type
_entity.pdbx_description
1 polymer ?
#
loop_
_entity_poly.entity_id
_entity_poly.type
_entity_poly.pdbx_seq_one_letter_code
_entity_poly.pdbx_strand_id
1 'polypeptide(L)'
;MNAELRHGLDLYLASVSHPPASVDGDGSVMFDASEELEACAAMLPDGRVELFAAAGYVSAELLQTILRADEYDDFDEELPRHEADVMARWTGDGAHWAVDVDRGTGLLTLSMFVPAIPGDTATWAAVLDAFGRSAVSWSARLQREAPDVLPIPGAGLDDIDSSALLRC
;
A
#
# COMPACT_ATOMS: atom_id res chain seq x y z
N MET A 1 16.16 -6.30 -11.77
CA MET A 1 15.45 -6.37 -10.47
C MET A 1 13.97 -6.64 -10.68
N ASN A 2 13.12 -5.68 -11.07
CA ASN A 2 11.67 -5.95 -11.23
C ASN A 2 11.31 -7.00 -12.29
N ALA A 3 12.21 -7.30 -13.23
CA ALA A 3 12.02 -8.41 -14.18
C ALA A 3 11.96 -9.80 -13.51
N GLU A 4 12.74 -10.05 -12.46
CA GLU A 4 12.73 -11.33 -11.73
C GLU A 4 11.49 -11.45 -10.86
N LEU A 5 11.13 -10.35 -10.18
CA LEU A 5 9.88 -10.24 -9.42
C LEU A 5 8.67 -10.52 -10.31
N ARG A 6 8.57 -9.81 -11.44
CA ARG A 6 7.51 -10.00 -12.43
C ARG A 6 7.49 -11.42 -12.97
N HIS A 7 8.65 -11.98 -13.32
CA HIS A 7 8.71 -13.34 -13.83
C HIS A 7 8.17 -14.38 -12.83
N GLY A 8 8.58 -14.30 -11.56
CA GLY A 8 8.08 -15.19 -10.51
C GLY A 8 6.57 -15.03 -10.30
N LEU A 9 6.08 -13.78 -10.30
CA LEU A 9 4.66 -13.48 -10.17
C LEU A 9 3.85 -13.98 -11.38
N ASP A 10 4.31 -13.77 -12.60
CA ASP A 10 3.66 -14.24 -13.83
C ASP A 10 3.56 -15.78 -13.87
N LEU A 11 4.60 -16.49 -13.39
CA LEU A 11 4.55 -17.95 -13.25
C LEU A 11 3.48 -18.40 -12.27
N TYR A 12 3.33 -17.70 -11.15
CA TYR A 12 2.25 -17.95 -10.20
C TYR A 12 0.88 -17.63 -10.80
N LEU A 13 0.68 -16.44 -11.37
CA LEU A 13 -0.60 -16.02 -11.96
C LEU A 13 -1.05 -17.00 -13.07
N ALA A 14 -0.13 -17.43 -13.91
CA ALA A 14 -0.40 -18.46 -14.92
C ALA A 14 -0.85 -19.80 -14.29
N SER A 15 -0.28 -20.19 -13.14
CA SER A 15 -0.65 -21.43 -12.44
C SER A 15 -2.07 -21.41 -11.88
N VAL A 16 -2.62 -20.21 -11.61
CA VAL A 16 -4.00 -20.01 -11.14
C VAL A 16 -4.93 -19.46 -12.23
N SER A 17 -4.51 -19.46 -13.50
CA SER A 17 -5.28 -18.95 -14.65
C SER A 17 -5.67 -17.46 -14.56
N HIS A 18 -4.87 -16.65 -13.87
CA HIS A 18 -5.02 -15.20 -13.86
C HIS A 18 -4.25 -14.53 -15.00
N PRO A 19 -4.65 -13.32 -15.43
CA PRO A 19 -3.87 -12.50 -16.36
C PRO A 19 -2.45 -12.24 -15.82
N PRO A 20 -1.45 -12.08 -16.72
CA PRO A 20 -0.10 -11.72 -16.30
C PRO A 20 -0.06 -10.31 -15.73
N ALA A 21 0.95 -10.04 -14.91
CA ALA A 21 1.17 -8.74 -14.31
C ALA A 21 1.65 -7.70 -15.35
N SER A 22 1.20 -6.45 -15.16
CA SER A 22 1.68 -5.28 -15.88
C SER A 22 2.77 -4.57 -15.10
N VAL A 23 3.48 -3.64 -15.76
CA VAL A 23 4.48 -2.78 -15.11
C VAL A 23 3.99 -1.37 -15.23
N ASP A 24 3.95 -0.67 -14.11
CA ASP A 24 3.56 0.72 -14.04
C ASP A 24 4.72 1.68 -14.37
N GLY A 25 4.43 2.97 -14.58
CA GLY A 25 5.39 4.03 -14.88
C GLY A 25 6.47 4.23 -13.82
N ASP A 26 6.20 3.89 -12.57
CA ASP A 26 7.20 3.91 -11.48
C ASP A 26 8.08 2.65 -11.43
N GLY A 27 7.76 1.65 -12.27
CA GLY A 27 8.45 0.38 -12.36
C GLY A 27 7.90 -0.72 -11.43
N SER A 28 6.88 -0.43 -10.63
CA SER A 28 6.13 -1.40 -9.83
C SER A 28 5.39 -2.39 -10.72
N VAL A 29 5.15 -3.59 -10.21
CA VAL A 29 4.48 -4.68 -10.92
C VAL A 29 3.03 -4.75 -10.43
N MET A 30 2.06 -4.45 -11.29
CA MET A 30 0.63 -4.44 -10.96
C MET A 30 -0.05 -5.75 -11.36
N PHE A 31 -0.98 -6.23 -10.53
CA PHE A 31 -1.73 -7.45 -10.78
C PHE A 31 -3.04 -7.50 -9.98
N ASP A 32 -4.01 -8.27 -10.49
CA ASP A 32 -5.24 -8.56 -9.76
C ASP A 32 -4.98 -9.62 -8.68
N ALA A 33 -4.97 -9.21 -7.42
CA ALA A 33 -4.86 -10.12 -6.28
C ALA A 33 -6.20 -10.81 -5.97
N SER A 34 -7.32 -10.16 -6.29
CA SER A 34 -8.68 -10.71 -6.24
C SER A 34 -9.63 -9.92 -7.15
N GLU A 35 -10.90 -10.32 -7.28
CA GLU A 35 -11.90 -9.60 -8.08
C GLU A 35 -12.10 -8.13 -7.68
N GLU A 36 -11.86 -7.79 -6.41
CA GLU A 36 -12.06 -6.42 -5.88
C GLU A 36 -10.75 -5.76 -5.42
N LEU A 37 -9.59 -6.38 -5.67
CA LEU A 37 -8.30 -5.89 -5.17
C LEU A 37 -7.24 -5.94 -6.26
N GLU A 38 -6.89 -4.77 -6.77
CA GLU A 38 -5.68 -4.54 -7.52
C GLU A 38 -4.52 -4.32 -6.53
N ALA A 39 -3.41 -5.01 -6.77
CA ALA A 39 -2.24 -4.94 -5.93
C ALA A 39 -0.99 -4.64 -6.76
N CYS A 40 -0.02 -4.03 -6.10
CA CYS A 40 1.28 -3.71 -6.64
C CYS A 40 2.35 -4.48 -5.89
N ALA A 41 3.44 -4.81 -6.60
CA ALA A 41 4.63 -5.40 -6.03
C ALA A 41 5.86 -4.63 -6.48
N ALA A 42 6.73 -4.29 -5.53
CA ALA A 42 8.01 -3.64 -5.81
C ALA A 42 9.13 -4.35 -5.06
N MET A 43 10.32 -4.40 -5.68
CA MET A 43 11.52 -4.85 -4.98
C MET A 43 12.26 -3.65 -4.41
N LEU A 44 12.53 -3.72 -3.11
CA LEU A 44 13.27 -2.70 -2.38
C LEU A 44 14.78 -2.83 -2.62
N PRO A 45 15.57 -1.76 -2.41
CA PRO A 45 17.02 -1.78 -2.60
C PRO A 45 17.75 -2.80 -1.71
N ASP A 46 17.15 -3.19 -0.58
CA ASP A 46 17.69 -4.18 0.35
C ASP A 46 17.35 -5.64 -0.03
N GLY A 47 16.67 -5.84 -1.17
CA GLY A 47 16.30 -7.15 -1.70
C GLY A 47 14.98 -7.71 -1.16
N ARG A 48 14.30 -7.00 -0.25
CA ARG A 48 12.95 -7.35 0.17
C ARG A 48 11.95 -7.07 -0.95
N VAL A 49 10.82 -7.76 -0.90
CA VAL A 49 9.67 -7.46 -1.77
C VAL A 49 8.60 -6.82 -0.92
N GLU A 50 8.09 -5.69 -1.39
CA GLU A 50 6.90 -5.05 -0.87
C GLU A 50 5.71 -5.42 -1.76
N LEU A 51 4.64 -5.92 -1.15
CA LEU A 51 3.31 -5.98 -1.74
C LEU A 51 2.47 -4.88 -1.12
N PHE A 52 1.80 -4.08 -1.94
CA PHE A 52 0.99 -2.99 -1.45
C PHE A 52 -0.29 -2.82 -2.26
N ALA A 53 -1.35 -2.36 -1.60
CA ALA A 53 -2.62 -2.10 -2.24
C ALA A 53 -3.37 -0.98 -1.51
N ALA A 54 -4.10 -0.19 -2.29
CA ALA A 54 -5.10 0.73 -1.78
C ALA A 54 -6.25 -0.08 -1.18
N ALA A 55 -6.35 -0.09 0.16
CA ALA A 55 -7.36 -0.88 0.86
C ALA A 55 -8.72 -0.17 0.95
N GLY A 56 -8.73 1.16 0.81
CA GLY A 56 -9.91 2.02 0.91
C GLY A 56 -9.62 3.30 1.69
N TYR A 57 -10.64 4.11 1.92
CA TYR A 57 -10.50 5.40 2.58
C TYR A 57 -10.90 5.33 4.06
N VAL A 58 -10.15 6.01 4.92
CA VAL A 58 -10.56 6.21 6.31
C VAL A 58 -11.76 7.16 6.38
N SER A 59 -12.54 7.05 7.45
CA SER A 59 -13.61 8.02 7.68
C SER A 59 -13.05 9.42 7.92
N ALA A 60 -13.83 10.45 7.59
CA ALA A 60 -13.46 11.84 7.86
C ALA A 60 -13.14 12.08 9.35
N GLU A 61 -13.85 11.42 10.27
CA GLU A 61 -13.58 11.51 11.71
C GLU A 61 -12.21 10.93 12.09
N LEU A 62 -11.86 9.77 11.51
CA LEU A 62 -10.56 9.16 11.75
C LEU A 62 -9.45 10.02 11.13
N LEU A 63 -9.64 10.52 9.91
CA LEU A 63 -8.69 11.42 9.25
C LEU A 63 -8.41 12.68 10.09
N GLN A 64 -9.46 13.29 10.65
CA GLN A 64 -9.34 14.43 11.56
C GLN A 64 -8.57 14.09 12.84
N THR A 65 -8.77 12.88 13.37
CA THR A 65 -8.05 12.41 14.56
C THR A 65 -6.57 12.25 14.26
N ILE A 66 -6.23 11.70 13.08
CA ILE A 66 -4.85 11.56 12.60
C ILE A 66 -4.19 12.94 12.47
N LEU A 67 -4.84 13.88 11.76
CA LEU A 67 -4.33 15.24 11.56
C LEU A 67 -4.13 16.00 12.87
N ARG A 68 -5.04 15.85 13.83
CA ARG A 68 -4.91 16.52 15.13
C ARG A 68 -3.81 15.92 15.99
N ALA A 69 -3.59 14.61 15.94
CA ALA A 69 -2.49 14.00 16.68
C ALA A 69 -1.13 14.52 16.16
N ASP A 70 -1.05 14.79 14.86
CA ASP A 70 0.13 15.35 14.18
C ASP A 70 0.46 16.78 14.65
N GLU A 71 -0.54 17.64 14.83
CA GLU A 71 -0.34 19.02 15.32
C GLU A 71 0.29 19.11 16.74
N TYR A 72 0.34 18.00 17.49
CA TYR A 72 0.94 17.95 18.83
C TYR A 72 2.29 17.25 18.89
N ASP A 73 2.76 16.64 17.80
CA ASP A 73 4.09 16.02 17.74
C ASP A 73 5.03 16.99 17.00
N ASP A 74 5.90 17.67 17.76
CA ASP A 74 7.00 18.47 17.22
C ASP A 74 7.93 17.51 16.44
N PHE A 75 7.67 17.33 15.15
CA PHE A 75 8.35 16.35 14.31
C PHE A 75 9.87 16.56 14.27
N ASP A 76 10.59 15.45 14.40
CA ASP A 76 12.00 15.34 14.04
C ASP A 76 12.09 15.43 12.51
N GLU A 77 12.47 16.61 11.99
CA GLU A 77 12.58 16.92 10.54
C GLU A 77 13.49 15.93 9.76
N GLU A 78 14.19 15.02 10.47
CA GLU A 78 15.08 14.02 9.89
C GLU A 78 14.38 12.75 9.38
N LEU A 79 13.12 12.47 9.75
CA LEU A 79 12.40 11.31 9.23
C LEU A 79 11.75 11.60 7.86
N PRO A 80 11.94 10.73 6.86
CA PRO A 80 11.24 10.86 5.58
C PRO A 80 9.72 10.88 5.79
N ARG A 81 8.99 11.79 5.11
CA ARG A 81 7.53 11.93 5.26
C ARG A 81 6.75 10.61 5.13
N HIS A 82 7.16 9.70 4.24
CA HIS A 82 6.51 8.39 4.08
C HIS A 82 6.68 7.44 5.30
N GLU A 83 7.55 7.74 6.26
CA GLU A 83 7.62 7.01 7.53
C GLU A 83 6.74 7.63 8.61
N ALA A 84 6.41 8.93 8.47
CA ALA A 84 5.55 9.71 9.36
C ALA A 84 4.05 9.40 9.16
N ASP A 85 3.69 8.91 7.98
CA ASP A 85 2.29 8.64 7.57
C ASP A 85 1.87 7.20 7.94
N VAL A 86 2.83 6.39 8.43
CA VAL A 86 2.59 5.01 8.88
C VAL A 86 1.91 5.00 10.24
N MET A 87 0.64 4.61 10.24
CA MET A 87 -0.24 4.52 11.41
C MET A 87 0.01 3.30 12.28
N ALA A 88 0.45 2.18 11.68
CA ALA A 88 0.69 0.94 12.40
C ALA A 88 1.75 0.07 11.72
N ARG A 89 2.54 -0.64 12.53
CA ARG A 89 3.48 -1.68 12.09
C ARG A 89 3.31 -2.93 12.94
N TRP A 90 3.36 -4.10 12.32
CA TRP A 90 3.36 -5.38 13.04
C TRP A 90 4.09 -6.48 12.27
N THR A 91 4.35 -7.59 12.95
CA THR A 91 4.84 -8.82 12.33
C THR A 91 3.77 -9.89 12.44
N GLY A 92 3.47 -10.56 11.33
CA GLY A 92 2.43 -11.57 11.24
C GLY A 92 2.59 -12.37 9.95
N ASP A 93 2.21 -13.65 9.97
CA ASP A 93 2.30 -14.54 8.80
C ASP A 93 3.69 -14.59 8.16
N GLY A 94 4.75 -14.44 8.98
CA GLY A 94 6.14 -14.45 8.52
C GLY A 94 6.59 -13.20 7.77
N ALA A 95 5.77 -12.15 7.74
CA ALA A 95 6.06 -10.88 7.07
C ALA A 95 6.01 -9.69 8.04
N HIS A 96 6.65 -8.59 7.64
CA HIS A 96 6.44 -7.30 8.27
C HIS A 96 5.31 -6.57 7.56
N TRP A 97 4.46 -5.90 8.31
CA TRP A 97 3.30 -5.20 7.80
C TRP A 97 3.35 -3.74 8.21
N ALA A 98 2.84 -2.90 7.34
CA ALA A 98 2.61 -1.50 7.61
C ALA A 98 1.24 -1.08 7.07
N VAL A 99 0.64 -0.11 7.74
CA VAL A 99 -0.53 0.61 7.26
C VAL A 99 -0.20 2.09 7.25
N ASP A 100 -0.38 2.70 6.09
CA ASP A 100 -0.14 4.11 5.83
C ASP A 100 -1.46 4.79 5.45
N VAL A 101 -1.62 6.07 5.80
CA VAL A 101 -2.79 6.86 5.41
C VAL A 101 -2.31 8.15 4.75
N ASP A 102 -2.64 8.33 3.48
CA ASP A 102 -2.47 9.59 2.78
C ASP A 102 -3.40 10.63 3.42
N ARG A 103 -2.82 11.64 4.07
CA ARG A 103 -3.58 12.62 4.84
C ARG A 103 -4.38 13.59 3.95
N GLY A 104 -3.98 13.74 2.69
CA GLY A 104 -4.67 14.60 1.73
C GLY A 104 -6.00 14.02 1.26
N THR A 105 -6.09 12.70 1.11
CA THR A 105 -7.24 12.00 0.55
C THR A 105 -7.94 11.07 1.55
N GLY A 106 -7.25 10.71 2.64
CA GLY A 106 -7.67 9.66 3.56
C GLY A 106 -7.46 8.25 3.02
N LEU A 107 -6.75 8.08 1.90
CA LEU A 107 -6.51 6.76 1.32
C LEU A 107 -5.60 5.94 2.24
N LEU A 108 -6.04 4.75 2.60
CA LEU A 108 -5.25 3.80 3.37
C LEU A 108 -4.57 2.81 2.44
N THR A 109 -3.24 2.74 2.55
CA THR A 109 -2.40 1.76 1.85
C THR A 109 -1.96 0.68 2.84
N LEU A 110 -2.21 -0.58 2.47
CA LEU A 110 -1.73 -1.74 3.21
C LEU A 110 -0.46 -2.27 2.54
N SER A 111 0.65 -2.31 3.26
CA SER A 111 1.92 -2.87 2.78
C SER A 111 2.33 -4.12 3.55
N MET A 112 2.84 -5.11 2.83
CA MET A 112 3.42 -6.34 3.33
C MET A 112 4.84 -6.51 2.77
N PHE A 113 5.83 -6.64 3.66
CA PHE A 113 7.23 -6.81 3.32
C PHE A 113 7.66 -8.25 3.57
N VAL A 114 8.05 -8.94 2.51
CA VAL A 114 8.64 -10.28 2.57
C VAL A 114 10.16 -10.23 2.35
N PRO A 115 10.94 -11.12 2.98
CA PRO A 115 12.39 -10.99 3.02
C PRO A 115 13.09 -11.16 1.66
N ALA A 116 12.45 -11.83 0.70
CA ALA A 116 12.98 -12.06 -0.64
C ALA A 116 11.83 -12.44 -1.59
N ILE A 117 12.11 -12.45 -2.89
CA ILE A 117 11.20 -12.97 -3.92
C ILE A 117 10.90 -14.45 -3.63
N PRO A 118 9.62 -14.85 -3.52
CA PRO A 118 9.25 -16.27 -3.39
C PRO A 118 9.81 -17.11 -4.55
N GLY A 119 10.49 -18.20 -4.21
CA GLY A 119 11.22 -19.04 -5.18
C GLY A 119 10.37 -20.04 -5.95
N ASP A 120 9.11 -20.25 -5.54
CA ASP A 120 8.19 -21.20 -6.16
C ASP A 120 6.73 -20.72 -6.04
N THR A 121 5.86 -21.34 -6.83
CA THR A 121 4.44 -20.96 -6.91
C THR A 121 3.65 -21.26 -5.65
N ALA A 122 4.05 -22.24 -4.83
CA ALA A 122 3.37 -22.55 -3.58
C ALA A 122 3.66 -21.49 -2.51
N THR A 123 4.90 -20.99 -2.47
CA THR A 123 5.29 -19.88 -1.59
C THR A 123 4.60 -18.59 -2.03
N TRP A 124 4.52 -18.32 -3.34
CA TRP A 124 3.72 -17.21 -3.87
C TRP A 124 2.25 -17.30 -3.45
N ALA A 125 1.64 -18.50 -3.56
CA ALA A 125 0.27 -18.72 -3.15
C ALA A 125 0.05 -18.37 -1.67
N ALA A 126 0.94 -18.81 -0.78
CA ALA A 126 0.84 -18.53 0.65
C ALA A 126 1.00 -17.03 0.97
N VAL A 127 1.95 -16.35 0.32
CA VAL A 127 2.17 -14.90 0.50
C VAL A 127 0.94 -14.10 0.03
N LEU A 128 0.43 -14.40 -1.17
CA LEU A 128 -0.69 -13.67 -1.75
C LEU A 128 -2.03 -13.97 -1.06
N ASP A 129 -2.20 -15.19 -0.54
CA ASP A 129 -3.33 -15.54 0.33
C ASP A 129 -3.29 -14.75 1.65
N ALA A 130 -2.13 -14.65 2.30
CA ALA A 130 -1.97 -13.81 3.50
C ALA A 130 -2.23 -12.33 3.22
N PHE A 131 -1.71 -11.81 2.10
CA PHE A 131 -1.95 -10.45 1.62
C PHE A 131 -3.44 -10.20 1.38
N GLY A 132 -4.08 -11.04 0.57
CA GLY A 132 -5.49 -10.91 0.20
C GLY A 132 -6.42 -10.97 1.41
N ARG A 133 -6.21 -11.90 2.35
CA ARG A 133 -7.03 -11.97 3.59
C ARG A 133 -6.91 -10.70 4.42
N SER A 134 -5.70 -10.18 4.57
CA SER A 134 -5.47 -8.96 5.35
C SER A 134 -6.08 -7.75 4.65
N ALA A 135 -5.91 -7.61 3.34
CA ALA A 135 -6.52 -6.55 2.55
C ALA A 135 -8.06 -6.58 2.64
N VAL A 136 -8.70 -7.73 2.42
CA VAL A 136 -10.16 -7.88 2.56
C VAL A 136 -10.64 -7.51 3.97
N SER A 137 -9.91 -7.93 5.00
CA SER A 137 -10.21 -7.58 6.38
C SER A 137 -10.19 -6.06 6.60
N TRP A 138 -9.20 -5.36 6.06
CA TRP A 138 -9.10 -3.90 6.13
C TRP A 138 -10.18 -3.21 5.29
N SER A 139 -10.34 -3.57 4.03
CA SER A 139 -11.34 -2.99 3.13
C SER A 139 -12.76 -3.09 3.68
N ALA A 140 -13.09 -4.17 4.40
CA ALA A 140 -14.39 -4.32 5.07
C ALA A 140 -14.69 -3.27 6.15
N ARG A 141 -13.67 -2.53 6.64
CA ARG A 141 -13.77 -1.50 7.67
C ARG A 141 -13.64 -0.08 7.11
N LEU A 142 -13.34 0.06 5.82
CA LEU A 142 -13.01 1.32 5.17
C LEU A 142 -14.14 1.79 4.24
N GLN A 143 -14.10 3.07 3.88
CA GLN A 143 -14.97 3.64 2.86
C GLN A 143 -14.41 3.31 1.47
N ARG A 144 -15.30 3.07 0.50
CA ARG A 144 -14.87 2.80 -0.89
C ARG A 144 -14.50 4.05 -1.67
N GLU A 145 -15.05 5.18 -1.26
CA GLU A 145 -14.85 6.48 -1.90
C GLU A 145 -14.21 7.43 -0.89
N ALA A 146 -13.48 8.42 -1.40
CA ALA A 146 -12.87 9.44 -0.57
C ALA A 146 -13.95 10.22 0.19
N PRO A 147 -13.70 10.63 1.44
CA PRO A 147 -14.64 11.45 2.18
C PRO A 147 -14.84 12.81 1.51
N ASP A 148 -16.09 13.21 1.29
CA ASP A 148 -16.49 14.48 0.63
C ASP A 148 -15.96 15.76 1.30
N VAL A 149 -15.54 15.67 2.57
CA VAL A 149 -15.07 16.82 3.36
C VAL A 149 -13.60 16.61 3.67
N LEU A 150 -12.75 17.28 2.90
CA LEU A 150 -11.36 17.50 3.28
C LEU A 150 -11.34 18.27 4.61
N PRO A 151 -10.65 17.76 5.64
CA PRO A 151 -10.40 18.51 6.85
C PRO A 151 -9.70 19.84 6.55
N ILE A 152 -10.20 20.90 7.19
CA ILE A 152 -9.63 22.26 7.28
C ILE A 152 -10.12 23.23 6.19
N PRO A 153 -11.02 24.18 6.54
CA PRO A 153 -11.17 25.42 5.80
C PRO A 153 -9.88 26.23 5.97
N GLY A 154 -8.95 26.17 5.00
CA GLY A 154 -7.73 26.97 5.03
C GLY A 154 -6.53 26.46 4.24
N ALA A 155 -6.47 25.17 3.89
CA ALA A 155 -5.42 24.66 3.00
C ALA A 155 -5.82 24.94 1.55
N GLY A 156 -5.25 26.00 0.97
CA GLY A 156 -5.44 26.30 -0.45
C GLY A 156 -4.86 25.17 -1.31
N LEU A 157 -5.52 24.91 -2.44
CA LEU A 157 -5.06 23.99 -3.49
C LEU A 157 -3.66 24.31 -4.07
N ASP A 158 -3.03 25.40 -3.61
CA ASP A 158 -1.72 25.86 -4.03
C ASP A 158 -0.55 25.14 -3.31
N ASP A 159 -0.81 24.35 -2.26
CA ASP A 159 0.21 23.58 -1.52
C ASP A 159 0.29 22.09 -1.90
N ILE A 160 -0.44 21.66 -2.94
CA ILE A 160 -0.31 20.30 -3.47
C ILE A 160 0.97 20.25 -4.30
N ASP A 161 2.07 19.82 -3.66
CA ASP A 161 3.28 19.44 -4.37
C ASP A 161 2.93 18.35 -5.39
N SER A 162 3.05 18.70 -6.66
CA SER A 162 2.70 17.83 -7.80
C SER A 162 3.53 16.54 -7.86
N SER A 163 4.52 16.40 -6.97
CA SER A 163 5.29 15.17 -6.75
C SER A 163 4.49 14.04 -6.07
N ALA A 164 3.44 14.36 -5.30
CA ALA A 164 2.61 13.37 -4.59
C ALA A 164 1.60 12.64 -5.50
N LEU A 165 1.22 13.24 -6.62
CA LEU A 165 0.30 12.66 -7.62
C LEU A 165 1.01 11.79 -8.68
N LEU A 166 2.33 11.64 -8.60
CA LEU A 166 3.16 10.95 -9.60
C LEU A 166 3.54 9.52 -9.22
N ARG A 167 2.87 8.93 -8.23
CA ARG A 167 2.98 7.50 -7.92
C ARG A 167 1.59 6.85 -7.99
N CYS A 168 1.07 6.82 -9.21
CA CYS A 168 0.07 5.85 -9.63
C CYS A 168 0.73 4.98 -10.68
#